data_AF-A0A7S2EZM2-F1
#
_entry.id   AF-A0A7S2EZM2-F1
#
_cell.length_a   1.000
_cell.length_b   1.000
_cell.length_c   1.000
_cell.angle_alpha   90.00
_cell.angle_beta   90.00
_cell.angle_gamma   90.00
#
_symmetry.space_group_name_H-M   'P 1'
#
loop_
_entity.id
_entity.type
_entity.pdbx_description
1 polymer ?
#
loop_
_entity_poly.entity_id
_entity_poly.type
_entity_poly.pdbx_seq_one_letter_code
_entity_poly.pdbx_strand_id
1 'polypeptide(L)'
;DDSAIAAAAVQAEAEFDDFCRRNCPGVRKLRAKLKWRNYAFEKALPHGTGYLPFLKVTCDSAGQMPPLSLSGKSFSHAFGLNTPLLEKLMLSRRIAGPSWVRLQPNSWREDPARLSFCAVELRITPASVFVAKKDEDRKRLGEMGMPTTSPPLRVLSVFMQTFQKSAQEPHEPVAITCTLHPSVSPEAADSDRDLKLGMDTWAALRRFDSRPLPRDSERALQQNRVEQHGSEV
;
A
#
# COMPACT_ATOMS: atom_id res chain seq x y z
N ASP A 1 -1.86 41.15 -10.65
CA ASP A 1 -1.04 41.86 -9.67
C ASP A 1 -0.65 40.88 -8.57
N ASP A 2 0.64 40.56 -8.47
CA ASP A 2 1.15 39.54 -7.55
C ASP A 2 1.03 39.96 -6.08
N SER A 3 1.03 41.27 -5.80
CA SER A 3 0.86 41.81 -4.44
C SER A 3 -0.55 41.54 -3.91
N ALA A 4 -1.56 41.77 -4.74
CA ALA A 4 -2.96 41.49 -4.41
C ALA A 4 -3.20 39.99 -4.15
N ILE A 5 -2.59 39.11 -4.95
CA ILE A 5 -2.67 37.65 -4.76
C ILE A 5 -2.00 37.24 -3.46
N ALA A 6 -0.85 37.81 -3.13
CA ALA A 6 -0.16 37.54 -1.87
C ALA A 6 -1.00 37.99 -0.66
N ALA A 7 -1.60 39.18 -0.72
CA ALA A 7 -2.51 39.67 0.32
C ALA A 7 -3.74 38.75 0.50
N ALA A 8 -4.36 38.34 -0.61
CA ALA A 8 -5.48 37.38 -0.58
C ALA A 8 -5.07 36.03 0.01
N ALA A 9 -3.85 35.54 -0.29
CA ALA A 9 -3.34 34.31 0.28
C ALA A 9 -3.14 34.38 1.80
N VAL A 10 -2.69 35.52 2.33
CA VAL A 10 -2.58 35.75 3.78
C VAL A 10 -3.96 35.76 4.45
N GLN A 11 -4.95 36.41 3.82
CA GLN A 11 -6.32 36.39 4.32
C GLN A 11 -6.93 34.98 4.30
N ALA A 12 -6.70 34.21 3.24
CA ALA A 12 -7.14 32.82 3.14
C ALA A 12 -6.47 31.90 4.16
N GLU A 13 -5.20 32.13 4.46
CA GLU A 13 -4.51 31.39 5.52
C GLU A 13 -5.13 31.68 6.89
N ALA A 14 -5.41 32.95 7.20
CA ALA A 14 -6.02 33.35 8.47
C ALA A 14 -7.46 32.82 8.61
N GLU A 15 -8.26 32.89 7.54
CA GLU A 15 -9.62 32.34 7.51
C GLU A 15 -9.63 30.81 7.69
N PHE A 16 -8.74 30.10 7.00
CA PHE A 16 -8.63 28.64 7.14
C PHE A 16 -8.22 28.22 8.55
N ASP A 17 -7.27 28.94 9.18
CA ASP A 17 -6.87 28.67 10.56
C ASP A 17 -8.02 28.84 11.55
N ASP A 18 -8.79 29.92 11.41
CA ASP A 18 -9.95 30.19 12.26
C ASP A 18 -11.04 29.13 12.07
N PHE A 19 -11.28 28.69 10.84
CA PHE A 19 -12.18 27.58 10.54
C PHE A 19 -11.73 26.29 11.23
N CYS A 20 -10.46 25.90 11.08
CA CYS A 20 -9.94 24.67 11.68
C CYS A 20 -9.98 24.70 13.21
N ARG A 21 -9.69 25.84 13.85
CA ARG A 21 -9.78 25.99 15.31
C ARG A 21 -11.20 25.72 15.84
N ARG A 22 -12.23 26.07 15.07
CA ARG A 22 -13.63 25.93 15.48
C ARG A 22 -14.21 24.56 15.14
N ASN A 23 -13.85 24.01 13.97
CA ASN A 23 -14.59 22.90 13.36
C ASN A 23 -13.76 21.63 13.16
N CYS A 24 -12.43 21.68 13.34
CA CYS A 24 -11.53 20.56 13.04
C CYS A 24 -10.69 20.20 14.27
N PRO A 25 -11.29 19.58 15.31
CA PRO A 25 -10.56 19.19 16.50
C PRO A 25 -9.39 18.27 16.15
N GLY A 26 -8.23 18.57 16.73
CA GLY A 26 -7.00 17.81 16.51
C GLY A 26 -6.28 18.06 15.19
N VAL A 27 -6.78 18.95 14.32
CA VAL A 27 -6.08 19.34 13.08
C VAL A 27 -5.18 20.54 13.34
N ARG A 28 -3.86 20.34 13.25
CA ARG A 28 -2.87 21.42 13.33
C ARG A 28 -2.30 21.74 11.95
N LYS A 29 -2.41 23.01 11.53
CA LYS A 29 -1.64 23.53 10.39
C LYS A 29 -0.14 23.48 10.72
N LEU A 30 0.63 22.87 9.84
CA LEU A 30 2.10 22.80 9.91
C LEU A 30 2.76 23.86 9.03
N ARG A 31 2.20 24.12 7.84
CA ARG A 31 2.76 25.05 6.87
C ARG A 31 1.72 25.52 5.87
N ALA A 32 1.76 26.78 5.48
CA ALA A 32 1.09 27.28 4.28
C ALA A 32 2.11 27.90 3.31
N LYS A 33 1.84 27.80 2.01
CA LYS A 33 2.65 28.46 0.98
C LYS A 33 1.85 28.70 -0.30
N LEU A 34 1.91 29.92 -0.81
CA LEU A 34 1.37 30.25 -2.13
C LEU A 34 2.09 29.45 -3.23
N LYS A 35 1.32 28.81 -4.10
CA LYS A 35 1.79 27.96 -5.18
C LYS A 35 0.91 28.12 -6.41
N TRP A 36 1.55 28.33 -7.55
CA TRP A 36 0.88 28.28 -8.83
C TRP A 36 0.77 26.83 -9.33
N ARG A 37 -0.41 26.46 -9.84
CA ARG A 37 -0.73 25.11 -10.32
C ARG A 37 -1.65 25.17 -11.52
N ASN A 38 -1.49 24.20 -12.42
CA ASN A 38 -2.42 23.99 -13.52
C ASN A 38 -3.69 23.29 -13.01
N TYR A 39 -4.85 23.73 -13.48
CA TYR A 39 -6.14 23.13 -13.22
C TYR A 39 -6.96 23.05 -14.51
N ALA A 40 -7.43 21.87 -14.88
CA ALA A 40 -8.17 21.65 -16.14
C ALA A 40 -9.20 20.50 -15.98
N PHE A 41 -9.92 20.49 -14.86
CA PHE A 41 -10.89 19.45 -14.51
C PHE A 41 -12.32 20.01 -14.47
N GLU A 42 -13.32 19.15 -14.20
CA GLU A 42 -14.74 19.39 -14.42
C GLU A 42 -15.33 20.46 -13.47
N LYS A 43 -14.76 20.63 -12.27
CA LYS A 43 -15.28 21.59 -11.29
C LYS A 43 -14.99 23.01 -11.76
N ALA A 44 -16.03 23.77 -12.06
CA ALA A 44 -15.90 25.16 -12.49
C ALA A 44 -15.33 26.02 -11.33
N LEU A 45 -14.22 26.70 -11.59
CA LEU A 45 -13.64 27.68 -10.68
C LEU A 45 -14.05 29.09 -11.12
N PRO A 46 -14.22 30.05 -10.19
CA PRO A 46 -14.54 31.44 -10.54
C PRO A 46 -13.53 32.10 -11.50
N HIS A 47 -12.28 31.63 -11.45
CA HIS A 47 -11.18 32.12 -12.29
C HIS A 47 -10.91 31.25 -13.53
N GLY A 48 -11.82 30.30 -13.84
CA GLY A 48 -11.69 29.40 -14.99
C GLY A 48 -10.69 28.27 -14.79
N THR A 49 -10.12 27.78 -15.90
CA THR A 49 -9.09 26.73 -15.95
C THR A 49 -7.75 27.33 -16.38
N GLY A 50 -6.65 26.64 -16.08
CA GLY A 50 -5.30 27.04 -16.48
C GLY A 50 -4.36 27.15 -15.29
N TYR A 51 -3.36 28.03 -15.40
CA TYR A 51 -2.35 28.24 -14.37
C TYR A 51 -2.84 29.25 -13.33
N LEU A 52 -3.27 28.75 -12.17
CA LEU A 52 -3.94 29.52 -11.14
C LEU A 52 -3.15 29.53 -9.81
N PRO A 53 -3.30 30.57 -8.98
CA PRO A 53 -2.72 30.62 -7.66
C PRO A 53 -3.54 29.78 -6.66
N PHE A 54 -2.85 28.91 -5.91
CA PHE A 54 -3.42 28.12 -4.83
C PHE A 54 -2.61 28.31 -3.54
N LEU A 55 -3.29 28.41 -2.41
CA LEU A 55 -2.65 28.32 -1.10
C LEU A 55 -2.48 26.85 -0.74
N LYS A 56 -1.24 26.34 -0.79
CA LYS A 56 -0.94 24.98 -0.33
C LYS A 56 -0.83 24.98 1.19
N VAL A 57 -1.83 24.42 1.87
CA VAL A 57 -1.81 24.19 3.31
C VAL A 57 -1.41 22.73 3.59
N THR A 58 -0.51 22.54 4.56
CA THR A 58 -0.08 21.24 5.06
C THR A 58 -0.50 21.17 6.52
N CYS A 59 -1.35 20.20 6.84
CA CYS A 59 -1.81 19.92 8.20
C CYS A 59 -1.27 18.56 8.67
N ASP A 60 -1.38 18.29 9.96
CA ASP A 60 -1.30 16.93 10.47
C ASP A 60 -2.48 16.07 9.97
N SER A 61 -2.37 14.77 10.20
CA SER A 61 -3.36 13.78 9.76
C SER A 61 -4.10 13.13 10.93
N ALA A 62 -3.93 13.62 12.15
CA ALA A 62 -4.49 13.02 13.36
C ALA A 62 -5.89 13.55 13.70
N GLY A 63 -6.24 14.76 13.23
CA GLY A 63 -7.51 15.40 13.52
C GLY A 63 -8.63 15.11 12.51
N GLN A 64 -9.80 15.65 12.81
CA GLN A 64 -10.97 15.59 11.94
C GLN A 64 -10.80 16.52 10.73
N MET A 65 -10.71 15.95 9.53
CA MET A 65 -10.52 16.72 8.31
C MET A 65 -11.72 17.64 7.99
N PRO A 66 -11.48 18.82 7.37
CA PRO A 66 -12.55 19.71 6.94
C PRO A 66 -13.52 19.06 5.92
N PRO A 67 -14.76 19.54 5.83
CA PRO A 67 -15.73 19.04 4.85
C PRO A 67 -15.28 19.32 3.41
N LEU A 68 -15.60 18.41 2.48
CA LEU A 68 -15.19 18.52 1.06
C LEU A 68 -15.77 19.74 0.33
N SER A 69 -16.88 20.27 0.84
CA SER A 69 -17.53 21.48 0.35
C SER A 69 -16.98 22.77 0.96
N LEU A 70 -15.86 22.72 1.69
CA LEU A 70 -15.28 23.89 2.33
C LEU A 70 -15.00 25.01 1.31
N SER A 71 -15.64 26.14 1.57
CA SER A 71 -15.45 27.43 0.91
C SER A 71 -15.44 28.53 1.97
N GLY A 72 -14.90 29.68 1.62
CA GLY A 72 -14.78 30.83 2.51
C GLY A 72 -14.99 32.15 1.76
N LYS A 73 -14.82 33.26 2.48
CA LYS A 73 -14.87 34.61 1.94
C LYS A 73 -13.65 34.92 1.06
N SER A 74 -12.50 34.37 1.42
CA SER A 74 -11.21 34.62 0.75
C SER A 74 -10.77 33.49 -0.20
N PHE A 75 -11.45 32.34 -0.18
CA PHE A 75 -11.19 31.23 -1.10
C PHE A 75 -12.49 30.55 -1.52
N SER A 76 -12.62 30.21 -2.80
CA SER A 76 -13.84 29.60 -3.32
C SER A 76 -13.92 28.09 -3.06
N HIS A 77 -12.78 27.40 -3.07
CA HIS A 77 -12.72 25.95 -3.03
C HIS A 77 -11.47 25.44 -2.31
N ALA A 78 -11.62 24.35 -1.56
CA ALA A 78 -10.53 23.56 -1.02
C ALA A 78 -10.38 22.22 -1.77
N PHE A 79 -9.13 21.86 -2.07
CA PHE A 79 -8.78 20.61 -2.77
C PHE A 79 -7.89 19.73 -1.89
N GLY A 80 -7.94 18.42 -2.12
CA GLY A 80 -7.06 17.45 -1.46
C GLY A 80 -7.34 17.22 0.03
N LEU A 81 -8.55 17.56 0.49
CA LEU A 81 -9.00 17.41 1.89
C LEU A 81 -9.12 15.93 2.31
N ASN A 82 -9.51 15.03 1.41
CA ASN A 82 -9.64 13.59 1.67
C ASN A 82 -8.61 12.75 0.92
N THR A 83 -7.55 13.35 0.37
CA THR A 83 -6.52 12.58 -0.35
C THR A 83 -5.83 11.60 0.61
N PRO A 84 -5.85 10.29 0.35
CA PRO A 84 -5.21 9.28 1.18
C PRO A 84 -3.71 9.54 1.37
N LEU A 85 -3.17 9.21 2.55
CA LEU A 85 -1.74 9.38 2.83
C LEU A 85 -0.85 8.53 1.90
N LEU A 86 -1.33 7.35 1.51
CA LEU A 86 -0.64 6.49 0.55
C LEU A 86 -0.51 7.18 -0.82
N GLU A 87 -1.58 7.77 -1.33
CA GLU A 87 -1.56 8.54 -2.58
C GLU A 87 -0.59 9.73 -2.49
N LYS A 88 -0.64 10.50 -1.39
CA LYS A 88 0.30 11.60 -1.15
C LYS A 88 1.75 11.12 -1.14
N LEU A 89 2.04 9.96 -0.53
CA LEU A 89 3.37 9.37 -0.52
C LEU A 89 3.81 9.00 -1.94
N MET A 90 3.00 8.20 -2.66
CA MET A 90 3.32 7.72 -4.01
C MET A 90 3.57 8.88 -4.98
N LEU A 91 2.68 9.87 -5.01
CA LEU A 91 2.82 11.03 -5.90
C LEU A 91 4.00 11.93 -5.51
N SER A 92 4.19 12.20 -4.22
CA SER A 92 5.29 13.09 -3.78
C SER A 92 6.67 12.48 -3.99
N ARG A 93 6.76 11.14 -3.93
CA ARG A 93 8.00 10.39 -4.14
C ARG A 93 8.16 9.84 -5.55
N ARG A 94 7.16 9.98 -6.43
CA ARG A 94 7.13 9.41 -7.79
C ARG A 94 7.31 7.89 -7.81
N ILE A 95 6.67 7.20 -6.86
CA ILE A 95 6.62 5.74 -6.84
C ILE A 95 5.51 5.31 -7.80
N ALA A 96 5.88 4.65 -8.89
CA ALA A 96 4.96 4.24 -9.95
C ALA A 96 4.93 2.70 -10.03
N GLY A 97 4.28 2.07 -9.06
CA GLY A 97 4.21 0.61 -8.96
C GLY A 97 5.42 -0.03 -8.26
N PRO A 98 5.49 -1.38 -8.26
CA PRO A 98 6.59 -2.13 -7.66
C PRO A 98 7.93 -1.70 -8.27
N SER A 99 8.86 -1.27 -7.42
CA SER A 99 10.18 -0.82 -7.86
C SER A 99 11.15 -0.85 -6.69
N TRP A 100 12.45 -0.89 -7.01
CA TRP A 100 13.48 -0.64 -6.02
C TRP A 100 13.39 0.81 -5.54
N VAL A 101 13.37 0.99 -4.22
CA VAL A 101 13.43 2.30 -3.58
C VAL A 101 14.70 2.40 -2.73
N ARG A 102 15.41 3.53 -2.85
CA ARG A 102 16.58 3.79 -2.01
C ARG A 102 16.14 4.60 -0.80
N LEU A 103 16.39 4.08 0.39
CA LEU A 103 16.28 4.89 1.61
C LEU A 103 17.52 5.77 1.74
N GLN A 104 17.37 7.03 2.12
CA GLN A 104 18.52 7.90 2.39
C GLN A 104 19.30 7.40 3.61
N PRO A 105 20.65 7.55 3.64
CA PRO A 105 21.44 7.20 4.82
C PRO A 105 20.91 7.90 6.07
N ASN A 106 20.88 7.19 7.21
CA ASN A 106 20.45 7.70 8.52
C ASN A 106 19.03 8.30 8.56
N SER A 107 18.17 7.96 7.59
CA SER A 107 16.79 8.48 7.51
C SER A 107 15.73 7.49 7.98
N TRP A 108 16.15 6.36 8.54
CA TRP A 108 15.30 5.26 8.96
C TRP A 108 15.78 4.71 10.30
N ARG A 109 14.89 4.03 11.01
CA ARG A 109 15.20 3.33 12.27
C ARG A 109 14.51 1.98 12.28
N GLU A 110 15.12 0.98 12.91
CA GLU A 110 14.45 -0.29 13.16
C GLU A 110 13.28 -0.05 14.14
N ASP A 111 12.16 -0.73 13.90
CA ASP A 111 11.01 -0.66 14.80
C ASP A 111 11.06 -1.84 15.79
N PRO A 112 11.15 -1.59 17.12
CA PRO A 112 11.13 -2.67 18.10
C PRO A 112 9.75 -3.31 18.24
N ALA A 113 8.68 -2.59 17.89
CA ALA A 113 7.35 -3.14 17.83
C ALA A 113 7.21 -3.87 16.49
N ARG A 114 7.29 -5.21 16.49
CA ARG A 114 7.01 -6.05 15.33
C ARG A 114 5.54 -5.87 14.92
N LEU A 115 5.26 -4.97 13.99
CA LEU A 115 3.91 -4.66 13.50
C LEU A 115 3.49 -5.58 12.35
N SER A 116 4.43 -6.34 11.79
CA SER A 116 4.24 -7.27 10.69
C SER A 116 4.88 -8.63 10.99
N PHE A 117 4.62 -9.60 10.11
CA PHE A 117 5.29 -10.91 10.13
C PHE A 117 6.48 -10.96 9.17
N CYS A 118 6.98 -9.80 8.71
CA CYS A 118 8.17 -9.71 7.86
C CYS A 118 9.46 -9.89 8.67
N ALA A 119 10.52 -10.37 8.01
CA ALA A 119 11.81 -10.58 8.66
C ALA A 119 12.50 -9.27 9.10
N VAL A 120 12.23 -8.16 8.41
CA VAL A 120 12.83 -6.84 8.66
C VAL A 120 11.74 -5.77 8.67
N GLU A 121 11.77 -4.90 9.67
CA GLU A 121 10.85 -3.76 9.81
C GLU A 121 11.59 -2.47 10.07
N LEU A 122 11.32 -1.48 9.21
CA LEU A 122 11.94 -0.16 9.29
C LEU A 122 10.85 0.90 9.40
N ARG A 123 11.03 1.83 10.34
CA ARG A 123 10.24 3.06 10.41
C ARG A 123 10.93 4.16 9.61
N ILE A 124 10.20 4.71 8.66
CA ILE A 124 10.66 5.76 7.74
C ILE A 124 9.71 6.96 7.73
N THR A 125 10.18 8.07 7.18
CA THR A 125 9.33 9.21 6.83
C THR A 125 9.22 9.30 5.31
N PRO A 126 8.26 10.07 4.76
CA PRO A 126 8.22 10.32 3.32
C PRO A 126 9.54 10.88 2.78
N ALA A 127 10.29 11.66 3.57
CA ALA A 127 11.56 12.23 3.15
C ALA A 127 12.67 11.19 2.99
N SER A 128 12.57 10.06 3.71
CA SER A 128 13.55 8.97 3.69
C SER A 128 13.63 8.29 2.33
N VAL A 129 12.54 8.29 1.54
CA VAL A 129 12.49 7.62 0.24
C VAL A 129 13.10 8.50 -0.86
N PHE A 130 14.11 7.97 -1.53
CA PHE A 130 14.71 8.51 -2.74
C PHE A 130 14.36 7.64 -3.95
N VAL A 131 13.75 8.27 -4.94
CA VAL A 131 13.48 7.72 -6.26
C VAL A 131 14.10 8.66 -7.27
N ALA A 132 14.83 8.12 -8.25
CA ALA A 132 15.46 8.92 -9.28
C ALA A 132 14.43 9.75 -10.06
N LYS A 133 14.73 11.04 -10.25
CA LYS A 133 13.85 11.96 -10.99
C LYS A 133 14.44 12.39 -12.32
N LYS A 134 15.77 12.32 -12.43
CA LYS A 134 16.57 12.66 -13.61
C LYS A 134 17.48 11.50 -13.96
N ASP A 135 18.01 11.48 -15.18
CA ASP A 135 18.92 10.43 -15.62
C ASP A 135 20.24 10.41 -14.84
N GLU A 136 20.71 11.59 -14.38
CA GLU A 136 21.86 11.70 -13.47
C GLU A 136 21.64 10.95 -12.16
N ASP A 137 20.43 11.03 -11.59
CA ASP A 137 20.08 10.30 -10.36
C ASP A 137 20.12 8.78 -10.63
N ARG A 138 19.65 8.34 -11.80
CA ARG A 138 19.65 6.92 -12.20
C ARG A 138 21.08 6.41 -12.36
N LYS A 139 21.95 7.19 -13.01
CA LYS A 139 23.37 6.85 -13.18
C LYS A 139 24.06 6.73 -11.81
N ARG A 140 23.86 7.70 -10.93
CA ARG A 140 24.40 7.67 -9.56
C ARG A 140 23.91 6.46 -8.78
N LEU A 141 22.63 6.11 -8.87
CA LEU A 141 22.10 4.90 -8.24
C LEU A 141 22.72 3.61 -8.81
N GLY A 142 22.95 3.56 -10.13
CA GLY A 142 23.65 2.46 -10.78
C GLY A 142 25.10 2.31 -10.30
N GLU A 143 25.84 3.43 -10.17
CA GLU A 143 27.20 3.45 -9.62
C GLU A 143 27.23 3.00 -8.15
N MET A 144 26.15 3.21 -7.40
CA MET A 144 25.97 2.71 -6.04
C MET A 144 25.50 1.25 -5.96
N GLY A 145 25.38 0.56 -7.10
CA GLY A 145 24.99 -0.85 -7.17
C GLY A 145 23.49 -1.11 -6.94
N MET A 146 22.63 -0.12 -7.21
CA MET A 146 21.18 -0.35 -7.14
C MET A 146 20.76 -1.42 -8.16
N PRO A 147 20.00 -2.46 -7.74
CA PRO A 147 19.58 -3.51 -8.65
C PRO A 147 18.71 -2.96 -9.79
N THR A 148 18.90 -3.53 -10.98
CA THR A 148 18.16 -3.17 -12.19
C THR A 148 17.03 -4.14 -12.51
N THR A 149 17.08 -5.35 -11.97
CA THR A 149 16.07 -6.38 -12.16
C THR A 149 15.18 -6.49 -10.93
N SER A 150 13.93 -6.89 -11.16
CA SER A 150 13.01 -7.23 -10.08
C SER A 150 13.52 -8.46 -9.32
N PRO A 151 13.49 -8.47 -7.97
CA PRO A 151 13.90 -9.65 -7.22
C PRO A 151 12.91 -10.80 -7.46
N PRO A 152 13.36 -12.06 -7.40
CA PRO A 152 12.45 -13.19 -7.47
C PRO A 152 11.48 -13.17 -6.29
N LEU A 153 10.26 -13.63 -6.54
CA LEU A 153 9.16 -13.70 -5.57
C LEU A 153 8.94 -15.13 -5.10
N ARG A 154 8.45 -15.28 -3.87
CA ARG A 154 7.93 -16.55 -3.35
C ARG A 154 6.44 -16.62 -3.64
N VAL A 155 6.00 -17.61 -4.40
CA VAL A 155 4.60 -17.77 -4.80
C VAL A 155 4.03 -19.01 -4.14
N LEU A 156 2.92 -18.86 -3.42
CA LEU A 156 2.19 -19.96 -2.80
C LEU A 156 0.84 -20.15 -3.52
N SER A 157 0.68 -21.29 -4.17
CA SER A 157 -0.59 -21.71 -4.76
C SER A 157 -1.35 -22.55 -3.74
N VAL A 158 -2.57 -22.13 -3.40
CA VAL A 158 -3.41 -22.83 -2.40
C VAL A 158 -4.67 -23.36 -3.09
N PHE A 159 -4.95 -24.63 -2.86
CA PHE A 159 -6.18 -25.28 -3.24
C PHE A 159 -6.85 -25.88 -1.99
N MET A 160 -8.15 -25.65 -1.84
CA MET A 160 -8.92 -26.14 -0.69
C MET A 160 -10.22 -26.76 -1.16
N GLN A 161 -10.54 -27.93 -0.63
CA GLN A 161 -11.84 -28.56 -0.80
C GLN A 161 -12.63 -28.47 0.49
N THR A 162 -13.90 -28.11 0.35
CA THR A 162 -14.85 -28.05 1.47
C THR A 162 -15.97 -29.04 1.28
N PHE A 163 -16.58 -29.44 2.40
CA PHE A 163 -17.74 -30.31 2.45
C PHE A 163 -18.83 -29.65 3.28
N GLN A 164 -20.08 -29.78 2.82
CA GLN A 164 -21.25 -29.33 3.57
C GLN A 164 -22.06 -30.56 3.97
N LYS A 165 -22.23 -30.78 5.28
CA LYS A 165 -22.88 -31.98 5.81
C LYS A 165 -24.40 -31.97 5.63
N SER A 166 -25.03 -30.80 5.74
CA SER A 166 -26.45 -30.57 5.45
C SER A 166 -26.67 -29.16 4.93
N ALA A 167 -27.77 -28.90 4.22
CA ALA A 167 -28.05 -27.58 3.64
C ALA A 167 -28.12 -26.44 4.68
N GLN A 168 -28.32 -26.79 5.96
CA GLN A 168 -28.43 -25.88 7.09
C GLN A 168 -27.08 -25.66 7.81
N GLU A 169 -26.08 -26.50 7.58
CA GLU A 169 -24.75 -26.41 8.20
C GLU A 169 -23.75 -25.66 7.29
N PRO A 170 -22.71 -25.01 7.84
CA PRO A 170 -21.70 -24.34 7.04
C PRO A 170 -20.79 -25.34 6.30
N HIS A 171 -20.08 -24.83 5.30
CA HIS A 171 -19.00 -25.57 4.64
C HIS A 171 -17.80 -25.73 5.57
N GLU A 172 -17.24 -26.92 5.60
CA GLU A 172 -16.08 -27.27 6.39
C GLU A 172 -14.90 -27.67 5.50
N PRO A 173 -13.67 -27.18 5.74
CA PRO A 173 -12.48 -27.64 5.02
C PRO A 173 -12.21 -29.12 5.32
N VAL A 174 -12.03 -29.91 4.26
CA VAL A 174 -11.70 -31.34 4.33
C VAL A 174 -10.35 -31.66 3.72
N ALA A 175 -9.90 -30.85 2.76
CA ALA A 175 -8.60 -30.98 2.14
C ALA A 175 -8.01 -29.61 1.87
N ILE A 176 -6.71 -29.49 2.05
CA ILE A 176 -5.93 -28.35 1.61
C ILE A 176 -4.62 -28.84 0.99
N THR A 177 -4.23 -28.22 -0.11
CA THR A 177 -2.94 -28.43 -0.75
C THR A 177 -2.33 -27.06 -1.01
N CYS A 178 -1.07 -26.91 -0.66
CA CYS A 178 -0.28 -25.71 -0.82
C CYS A 178 0.99 -26.07 -1.59
N THR A 179 1.23 -25.45 -2.73
CA THR A 179 2.47 -25.59 -3.50
C THR A 179 3.24 -24.29 -3.48
N LEU A 180 4.44 -24.31 -2.92
CA LEU A 180 5.35 -23.18 -2.82
C LEU A 180 6.38 -23.23 -3.95
N HIS A 181 6.45 -22.15 -4.72
CA HIS A 181 7.55 -21.85 -5.63
C HIS A 181 8.46 -20.80 -4.97
N PRO A 182 9.70 -21.14 -4.60
CA PRO A 182 10.54 -20.27 -3.78
C PRO A 182 11.18 -19.11 -4.56
N SER A 183 11.26 -19.19 -5.89
CA SER A 183 11.95 -18.21 -6.71
C SER A 183 11.29 -18.09 -8.08
N VAL A 184 10.27 -17.23 -8.17
CA VAL A 184 9.56 -16.91 -9.42
C VAL A 184 9.92 -15.50 -9.86
N SER A 185 10.42 -15.35 -11.08
CA SER A 185 10.64 -14.08 -11.72
C SER A 185 9.32 -13.38 -12.05
N PRO A 186 9.10 -12.14 -11.58
CA PRO A 186 7.92 -11.37 -11.96
C PRO A 186 7.95 -10.91 -13.43
N GLU A 187 9.09 -11.04 -14.11
CA GLU A 187 9.27 -10.68 -15.51
C GLU A 187 8.92 -11.83 -16.48
N ALA A 188 8.31 -12.92 -15.97
CA ALA A 188 7.93 -14.11 -16.75
C ALA A 188 9.10 -14.72 -17.56
N ALA A 189 10.31 -14.68 -17.00
CA ALA A 189 11.52 -15.18 -17.65
C ALA A 189 11.83 -16.66 -17.33
N ASP A 190 11.09 -17.28 -16.40
CA ASP A 190 11.38 -18.64 -15.92
C ASP A 190 10.89 -19.71 -16.89
N SER A 191 11.70 -20.76 -17.07
CA SER A 191 11.25 -21.98 -17.74
C SER A 191 10.52 -22.91 -16.76
N ASP A 192 9.80 -23.91 -17.29
CA ASP A 192 9.19 -24.99 -16.50
C ASP A 192 10.18 -25.68 -15.55
N ARG A 193 11.45 -25.79 -15.97
CA ARG A 193 12.49 -26.39 -15.13
C ARG A 193 12.82 -25.49 -13.94
N ASP A 194 12.88 -24.17 -14.16
CA ASP A 194 13.20 -23.19 -13.13
C ASP A 194 12.06 -23.13 -12.10
N LEU A 195 10.81 -23.15 -12.55
CA LEU A 195 9.64 -23.16 -11.67
C LEU A 195 9.54 -24.41 -10.80
N LYS A 196 10.04 -25.56 -11.28
CA LYS A 196 10.08 -26.82 -10.52
C LYS A 196 11.26 -26.87 -9.54
N LEU A 197 12.28 -26.03 -9.70
CA LEU A 197 13.46 -26.06 -8.87
C LEU A 197 13.14 -25.59 -7.45
N GLY A 198 13.32 -26.48 -6.47
CA GLY A 198 13.02 -26.19 -5.07
C GLY A 198 11.51 -26.03 -4.78
N MET A 199 10.64 -26.38 -5.74
CA MET A 199 9.20 -26.43 -5.52
C MET A 199 8.89 -27.45 -4.42
N ASP A 200 8.09 -27.03 -3.44
CA ASP A 200 7.66 -27.89 -2.34
C ASP A 200 6.15 -27.90 -2.24
N THR A 201 5.57 -29.04 -1.91
CA THR A 201 4.12 -29.20 -1.77
C THR A 201 3.80 -29.79 -0.42
N TRP A 202 2.93 -29.09 0.30
CA TRP A 202 2.34 -29.55 1.53
C TRP A 202 0.86 -29.81 1.29
N ALA A 203 0.36 -30.95 1.76
CA ALA A 203 -1.04 -31.29 1.66
C ALA A 203 -1.53 -31.88 2.97
N ALA A 204 -2.75 -31.54 3.35
CA ALA A 204 -3.40 -32.04 4.54
C ALA A 204 -4.85 -32.41 4.27
N LEU A 205 -5.28 -33.50 4.89
CA LEU A 205 -6.65 -33.96 4.91
C LEU A 205 -7.18 -33.97 6.33
N ARG A 206 -8.41 -33.51 6.50
CA ARG A 206 -9.14 -33.56 7.75
C ARG A 206 -10.35 -34.46 7.59
N ARG A 207 -10.56 -35.36 8.55
CA ARG A 207 -11.78 -36.16 8.60
C ARG A 207 -12.96 -35.30 9.03
N PHE A 208 -14.06 -35.36 8.28
CA PHE A 208 -15.31 -34.66 8.61
C PHE A 208 -16.26 -35.52 9.46
N ASP A 209 -15.94 -36.79 9.66
CA ASP A 209 -16.70 -37.70 10.51
C ASP A 209 -15.80 -38.79 11.15
N SER A 210 -16.42 -39.62 11.98
CA SER A 210 -15.80 -40.75 12.65
C SER A 210 -15.68 -42.01 11.79
N ARG A 211 -16.12 -41.99 10.52
CA ARG A 211 -16.00 -43.15 9.63
C ARG A 211 -14.54 -43.37 9.23
N PRO A 212 -14.06 -44.63 9.18
CA PRO A 212 -12.70 -44.92 8.75
C PRO A 212 -12.50 -44.49 7.30
N LEU A 213 -11.27 -44.09 6.97
CA LEU A 213 -10.90 -43.86 5.57
C LEU A 213 -11.01 -45.17 4.77
N PRO A 214 -11.17 -45.09 3.43
CA PRO A 214 -11.16 -46.26 2.57
C PRO A 214 -9.93 -47.15 2.79
N ARG A 215 -10.04 -48.43 2.42
CA ARG A 215 -8.93 -49.39 2.54
C ARG A 215 -7.66 -48.85 1.86
N ASP A 216 -6.51 -49.09 2.49
CA ASP A 216 -5.18 -48.66 2.05
C ASP A 216 -4.92 -47.14 2.03
N SER A 217 -5.85 -46.32 2.55
CA SER A 217 -5.69 -44.86 2.58
C SER A 217 -4.45 -44.43 3.36
N GLU A 218 -4.17 -45.01 4.53
CA GLU A 218 -2.97 -44.66 5.32
C GLU A 218 -1.66 -44.83 4.52
N ARG A 219 -1.57 -45.92 3.74
CA ARG A 219 -0.42 -46.17 2.86
C ARG A 219 -0.34 -45.13 1.75
N ALA A 220 -1.46 -44.82 1.09
CA ALA A 220 -1.51 -43.83 0.02
C ALA A 220 -1.14 -42.42 0.53
N LEU A 221 -1.62 -42.04 1.72
CA LEU A 221 -1.32 -40.74 2.33
C LEU A 221 0.17 -40.62 2.69
N GLN A 222 0.75 -41.64 3.31
CA GLN A 222 2.19 -41.67 3.60
C GLN A 222 3.04 -41.59 2.34
N GLN A 223 2.68 -42.34 1.29
CA GLN A 223 3.40 -42.31 0.01
C GLN A 223 3.38 -40.93 -0.64
N ASN A 224 2.26 -40.21 -0.53
CA ASN A 224 2.10 -38.88 -1.11
C ASN A 224 2.45 -37.73 -0.15
N ARG A 225 2.97 -38.04 1.06
CA ARG A 225 3.32 -37.06 2.11
C ARG A 225 2.15 -36.14 2.49
N VAL A 226 0.94 -36.71 2.53
CA VAL A 226 -0.27 -35.98 2.93
C VAL A 226 -0.47 -36.15 4.44
N GLU A 227 -0.53 -35.05 5.16
CA GLU A 227 -0.82 -35.04 6.59
C GLU A 227 -2.29 -35.37 6.84
N GLN A 228 -2.56 -36.13 7.91
CA GLN A 228 -3.91 -36.48 8.31
C GLN A 228 -4.22 -35.86 9.67
N HIS A 229 -5.31 -35.10 9.73
CA HIS A 229 -5.85 -34.55 10.96
C HIS A 229 -7.18 -35.23 11.30
N GLY A 230 -7.39 -35.48 12.60
CA GLY A 230 -8.65 -35.97 13.11
C GLY A 230 -9.79 -34.97 12.90
N SER A 231 -11.02 -35.45 13.04
CA SER A 231 -12.15 -34.57 13.25
C SER A 231 -12.03 -34.00 14.67
N GLU A 232 -12.25 -32.70 14.86
CA GLU A 232 -12.49 -32.14 16.20
C GLU A 232 -13.90 -32.57 16.62
N VAL A 233 -14.02 -33.81 17.09
CA VAL A 233 -15.18 -34.34 17.81
C VAL A 233 -14.67 -35.06 19.06
#